data_AF-A0A1H7N193-F1
#
_entry.id   AF-A0A1H7N193-F1
#
_cell.length_a   1.000
_cell.length_b   1.000
_cell.length_c   1.000
_cell.angle_alpha   90.00
_cell.angle_beta   90.00
_cell.angle_gamma   90.00
#
_symmetry.space_group_name_H-M   'P 1'
#
loop_
_entity.id
_entity.type
_entity.pdbx_description
1 polymer ?
#
loop_
_entity_poly.entity_id
_entity_poly.type
_entity_poly.pdbx_seq_one_letter_code
_entity_poly.pdbx_strand_id
1 'polypeptide(L)'
;MKRSAKSHLRKHRPTTDPTGLAVAERVELQRQGAKAAARGGESSENPMDEPRNMPATTGESAALWSERKDAWQSGHEAQTKVDEEASSRGKSHRTEDEH
;
A
#
# COMPACT_ATOMS: atom_id res chain seq x y z
N MET A 1 15.32 41.35 -25.68
CA MET A 1 13.98 41.49 -25.06
C MET A 1 13.86 40.49 -23.91
N LYS A 2 13.50 41.01 -22.73
CA LYS A 2 12.78 40.42 -21.56
C LYS A 2 12.77 38.90 -21.33
N ARG A 3 13.31 38.53 -20.16
CA ARG A 3 13.14 37.26 -19.41
C ARG A 3 11.65 36.95 -19.20
N SER A 4 11.22 35.68 -19.21
CA SER A 4 10.11 35.25 -18.35
C SER A 4 10.08 33.75 -18.08
N ALA A 5 10.00 33.42 -16.80
CA ALA A 5 10.05 32.12 -16.19
C ALA A 5 8.76 31.33 -16.41
N LYS A 6 8.89 30.03 -16.74
CA LYS A 6 7.79 29.07 -16.66
C LYS A 6 7.70 28.54 -15.22
N SER A 7 7.10 29.35 -14.35
CA SER A 7 6.37 28.88 -13.17
C SER A 7 5.25 27.95 -13.70
N HIS A 8 4.86 26.79 -13.18
CA HIS A 8 4.51 26.46 -11.80
C HIS A 8 4.57 24.92 -11.67
N LEU A 9 5.64 24.34 -11.11
CA LEU A 9 5.48 23.04 -10.45
C LEU A 9 4.96 23.36 -9.06
N ARG A 10 3.64 23.29 -8.90
CA ARG A 10 3.01 23.20 -7.58
C ARG A 10 3.54 21.91 -6.95
N LYS A 11 4.67 22.03 -6.25
CA LYS A 11 5.05 21.10 -5.19
C LYS A 11 3.89 21.16 -4.21
N HIS A 12 2.98 20.19 -4.31
CA HIS A 12 2.09 19.89 -3.22
C HIS A 12 2.99 19.71 -2.00
N ARG A 13 3.02 20.72 -1.12
CA ARG A 13 3.52 20.53 0.23
C ARG A 13 2.65 19.41 0.79
N PRO A 14 3.21 18.25 1.15
CA PRO A 14 2.51 17.39 2.08
C PRO A 14 2.26 18.28 3.28
N THR A 15 0.99 18.56 3.58
CA THR A 15 0.59 19.14 4.85
C THR A 15 0.93 18.07 5.88
N THR A 16 2.16 18.12 6.37
CA THR A 16 2.65 17.24 7.42
C THR A 16 1.87 17.59 8.68
N ASP A 17 0.85 16.80 8.97
CA ASP A 17 0.22 16.79 10.28
C ASP A 17 1.29 16.29 11.28
N PRO A 18 1.60 17.01 12.37
CA PRO A 18 2.79 16.73 13.18
C PRO A 18 2.64 15.52 14.13
N THR A 19 1.65 14.64 13.95
CA THR A 19 1.29 13.65 14.97
C THR A 19 1.03 12.23 14.48
N GLY A 20 1.10 11.94 13.18
CA GLY A 20 0.80 10.60 12.65
C GLY A 20 1.23 10.39 11.21
N LEU A 21 1.08 9.15 10.72
CA LEU A 21 1.38 8.83 9.33
C LEU A 21 0.51 9.67 8.39
N ALA A 22 1.12 10.30 7.38
CA ALA A 22 0.36 11.12 6.44
C ALA A 22 -0.67 10.26 5.69
N VAL A 23 -1.90 10.75 5.51
CA VAL A 23 -2.96 10.00 4.80
C VAL A 23 -2.51 9.52 3.42
N ALA A 24 -1.79 10.37 2.69
CA ALA A 24 -1.23 10.00 1.38
C ALA A 24 -0.21 8.86 1.46
N GLU A 25 0.61 8.83 2.51
CA GLU A 25 1.59 7.77 2.76
C GLU A 25 0.88 6.46 3.14
N ARG A 26 -0.13 6.53 4.00
CA ARG A 26 -0.98 5.38 4.37
C ARG A 26 -1.64 4.76 3.15
N VAL A 27 -2.25 5.57 2.28
CA VAL A 27 -2.92 5.10 1.05
C VAL A 27 -1.90 4.49 0.08
N GLU A 28 -0.71 5.07 -0.03
CA GLU A 28 0.35 4.53 -0.88
C GLU A 28 0.85 3.16 -0.37
N LEU A 29 1.03 3.01 0.94
CA LEU A 29 1.42 1.74 1.57
C LEU A 29 0.35 0.67 1.37
N GLN A 30 -0.93 1.01 1.56
CA GLN A 30 -2.05 0.13 1.25
C GLN A 30 -2.01 -0.33 -0.21
N ARG A 31 -1.78 0.59 -1.14
CA ARG A 31 -1.66 0.26 -2.57
C ARG A 31 -0.50 -0.70 -2.84
N GLN A 32 0.63 -0.51 -2.17
CA GLN A 32 1.78 -1.40 -2.31
C GLN A 32 1.49 -2.81 -1.76
N GLY A 33 0.86 -2.92 -0.60
CA GLY A 33 0.43 -4.20 -0.03
C GLY A 33 -0.56 -4.92 -0.94
N ALA A 34 -1.56 -4.20 -1.45
CA ALA A 34 -2.51 -4.75 -2.42
C ALA A 34 -1.80 -5.25 -3.68
N LYS A 35 -0.84 -4.49 -4.22
CA LYS A 35 -0.06 -4.89 -5.39
C LYS A 35 0.79 -6.14 -5.13
N ALA A 36 1.34 -6.31 -3.93
CA ALA A 36 2.08 -7.51 -3.55
C ALA A 36 1.16 -8.73 -3.50
N ALA A 37 0.00 -8.63 -2.84
CA ALA A 37 -1.02 -9.68 -2.82
C ALA A 37 -1.51 -10.06 -4.22
N ALA A 38 -1.77 -9.08 -5.10
CA ALA A 38 -2.19 -9.32 -6.48
C ALA A 38 -1.14 -10.08 -7.32
N ARG A 39 0.12 -10.10 -6.88
CA ARG A 39 1.21 -10.88 -7.49
C ARG A 39 1.36 -12.27 -6.88
N GLY A 40 0.58 -12.60 -5.85
CA GLY A 40 0.73 -13.80 -5.04
C GLY A 40 1.85 -13.70 -3.99
N GLY A 41 2.32 -12.49 -3.68
CA GLY A 41 3.35 -12.28 -2.65
C GLY A 41 2.80 -12.54 -1.25
N GLU A 42 3.65 -13.04 -0.36
CA GLU A 42 3.27 -13.34 1.02
C GLU A 42 3.24 -12.09 1.90
N SER A 43 2.52 -12.14 3.03
CA SER A 43 2.51 -11.02 3.99
C SER A 43 3.89 -10.78 4.64
N SER A 44 4.79 -11.77 4.59
CA SER A 44 6.20 -11.65 5.00
C SER A 44 7.03 -10.75 4.08
N GLU A 45 6.54 -10.45 2.87
CA GLU A 45 7.17 -9.49 1.95
C GLU A 45 6.94 -8.02 2.35
N ASN A 46 6.33 -7.79 3.51
CA ASN A 46 6.15 -6.45 4.04
C ASN A 46 7.53 -5.77 4.19
N PRO A 47 7.78 -4.64 3.51
CA PRO A 47 9.07 -3.96 3.58
C PRO A 47 9.41 -3.51 5.00
N MET A 48 8.43 -3.32 5.89
CA MET A 48 8.66 -2.93 7.27
C MET A 48 9.33 -4.03 8.11
N ASP A 49 9.19 -5.30 7.70
CA ASP A 49 9.86 -6.44 8.36
C ASP A 49 11.34 -6.57 7.99
N GLU A 50 11.83 -5.79 7.02
CA GLU A 50 13.25 -5.76 6.73
C GLU A 50 14.04 -5.10 7.88
N PRO A 51 15.19 -5.68 8.31
CA PRO A 51 16.01 -5.11 9.39
C PRO A 51 16.43 -3.65 9.17
N ARG A 52 16.56 -3.24 7.90
CA ARG A 52 16.93 -1.87 7.52
C ARG A 52 15.83 -0.84 7.79
N ASN A 53 14.57 -1.29 7.85
CA ASN A 53 13.39 -0.46 8.04
C ASN A 53 12.84 -0.57 9.47
N MET A 54 13.47 -1.36 10.34
CA MET A 54 13.08 -1.46 11.74
C MET A 54 13.34 -0.12 12.48
N PRO A 55 12.51 0.23 13.48
CA PRO A 55 12.66 1.48 14.24
C PRO A 55 14.02 1.62 14.92
N ALA A 56 14.58 0.50 15.39
CA ALA A 56 15.90 0.47 16.02
C ALA A 56 17.03 0.88 15.05
N THR A 57 16.81 0.71 13.75
CA THR A 57 17.79 1.01 12.69
C THR A 57 17.58 2.40 12.11
N THR A 58 16.32 2.79 11.84
CA THR A 58 15.98 4.08 11.22
C THR A 58 15.92 5.23 12.22
N GLY A 59 15.79 4.94 13.52
CA GLY A 59 15.60 5.92 14.57
C GLY A 59 14.22 6.57 14.58
N GLU A 60 13.25 6.01 13.83
CA GLU A 60 11.88 6.49 13.81
C GLU A 60 11.07 6.01 15.03
N SER A 61 9.89 6.61 15.24
CA SER A 61 8.99 6.17 16.31
C SER A 61 8.41 4.79 16.00
N ALA A 62 8.42 3.89 16.99
CA ALA A 62 7.81 2.57 16.89
C ALA A 62 6.31 2.64 16.51
N ALA A 63 5.60 3.69 16.95
CA ALA A 63 4.21 3.90 16.61
C ALA A 63 4.02 4.21 15.10
N LEU A 64 4.87 5.07 14.53
CA LEU A 64 4.83 5.39 13.10
C LEU A 64 5.18 4.18 12.25
N TRP A 65 6.20 3.42 12.65
CA TRP A 65 6.56 2.18 11.96
C TRP A 65 5.44 1.15 12.00
N SER A 66 4.80 0.96 13.16
CA SER A 66 3.66 0.04 13.29
C SER A 66 2.51 0.48 12.39
N GLU A 67 2.20 1.78 12.37
CA GLU A 67 1.14 2.31 11.50
C GLU A 67 1.44 2.09 10.01
N ARG A 68 2.71 2.21 9.60
CA ARG A 68 3.14 1.86 8.22
C ARG A 68 2.97 0.39 7.93
N LYS A 69 3.39 -0.47 8.87
CA LYS A 69 3.28 -1.92 8.74
C LYS A 69 1.82 -2.32 8.58
N ASP A 70 0.95 -1.80 9.43
CA ASP A 70 -0.49 -2.06 9.42
C ASP A 70 -1.17 -1.53 8.15
N ALA A 71 -0.76 -0.35 7.67
CA ALA A 71 -1.26 0.21 6.42
C ALA A 71 -0.95 -0.71 5.22
N TRP A 72 0.29 -1.18 5.12
CA TRP A 72 0.67 -2.14 4.08
C TRP A 72 -0.09 -3.46 4.22
N GLN A 73 -0.14 -4.02 5.43
CA GLN A 73 -0.84 -5.27 5.74
C GLN A 73 -2.31 -5.20 5.36
N SER A 74 -2.98 -4.10 5.72
CA SER A 74 -4.39 -3.87 5.42
C SER A 74 -4.68 -3.89 3.91
N GLY A 75 -3.78 -3.33 3.09
CA GLY A 75 -3.90 -3.38 1.64
C GLY A 75 -3.71 -4.79 1.07
N HIS A 76 -2.72 -5.51 1.60
CA HIS A 76 -2.42 -6.90 1.22
C HIS A 76 -3.60 -7.83 1.53
N GLU A 77 -4.15 -7.75 2.74
CA GLU A 77 -5.31 -8.53 3.16
C GLU A 77 -6.56 -8.22 2.34
N ALA A 78 -6.80 -6.94 2.04
CA ALA A 78 -7.95 -6.53 1.23
C ALA A 78 -7.89 -7.15 -0.17
N GLN A 79 -6.73 -7.13 -0.81
CA GLN A 79 -6.56 -7.74 -2.12
C GLN A 79 -6.64 -9.27 -2.06
N THR A 80 -6.01 -9.90 -1.07
CA THR A 80 -6.06 -11.37 -0.90
C THR A 80 -7.51 -11.86 -0.81
N LYS A 81 -8.36 -11.16 -0.04
CA LYS A 81 -9.80 -11.48 0.04
C LYS A 81 -10.52 -11.33 -1.29
N VAL A 82 -10.18 -10.30 -2.07
CA VAL A 82 -10.76 -10.08 -3.41
C VAL A 82 -10.36 -11.20 -4.38
N ASP A 83 -9.09 -11.61 -4.37
CA ASP A 83 -8.61 -12.72 -5.21
C ASP A 83 -9.27 -14.06 -4.81
N GLU A 84 -9.44 -14.32 -3.50
CA GLU A 84 -10.16 -15.52 -3.03
C GLU A 84 -11.64 -15.50 -3.44
N GLU A 85 -12.31 -14.36 -3.36
CA GLU A 85 -13.70 -14.22 -3.80
C GLU A 85 -13.81 -14.43 -5.32
N ALA A 86 -12.91 -13.81 -6.11
CA ALA A 86 -12.88 -13.96 -7.56
C ALA A 86 -12.63 -15.42 -7.98
N SER A 87 -11.70 -16.10 -7.31
CA SER A 87 -11.41 -17.53 -7.52
C SER A 87 -12.60 -18.43 -7.18
N SER A 88 -13.34 -18.08 -6.13
CA SER A 88 -14.56 -18.79 -5.71
C SER A 88 -15.72 -18.57 -6.68
N ARG A 89 -15.89 -17.35 -7.21
CA ARG A 89 -16.93 -16.99 -8.19
C ARG A 89 -16.72 -17.65 -9.56
N GLY A 90 -15.47 -17.89 -9.96
CA GLY A 90 -15.14 -18.57 -11.22
C GLY A 90 -15.49 -20.05 -11.27
N LYS A 91 -15.69 -20.72 -10.12
CA LYS A 91 -16.00 -22.17 -10.06
C LYS A 91 -17.48 -22.49 -10.21
N SER A 92 -18.37 -21.52 -10.06
CA SER A 92 -19.82 -21.73 -10.09
C SER A 92 -20.46 -21.54 -11.47
N HIS A 93 -19.71 -21.10 -12.49
CA HIS A 93 -20.23 -20.82 -13.84
C HIS A 93 -19.75 -21.86 -14.88
N ARG A 94 -19.86 -23.16 -14.58
CA ARG A 94 -19.59 -24.22 -15.58
C ARG A 94 -20.37 -25.51 -15.33
N THR A 95 -21.65 -25.41 -15.01
CA THR A 95 -22.52 -26.57 -14.88
C THR A 95 -23.95 -26.31 -15.35
N GLU A 96 -24.15 -25.61 -16.46
CA GLU A 96 -25.47 -25.51 -17.10
C GLU A 96 -25.29 -25.35 -18.62
N ASP A 97 -24.84 -26.41 -19.32
CA ASP A 97 -25.23 -26.69 -20.72
C ASP A 97 -24.64 -28.06 -21.12
N GLU A 98 -25.31 -29.16 -20.78
CA GLU A 98 -25.32 -30.37 -21.62
C GLU A 98 -26.33 -31.40 -21.07
N HIS A 99 -27.27 -31.75 -21.94
CA HIS A 99 -28.20 -32.90 -21.97
C HIS A 99 -29.53 -32.83 -21.22
#